data_AF-F8LAB1-F1
#
_entry.id   AF-F8LAB1-F1
#
_cell.length_a   1.000
_cell.length_b   1.000
_cell.length_c   1.000
_cell.angle_alpha   90.00
_cell.angle_beta   90.00
_cell.angle_gamma   90.00
#
_symmetry.space_group_name_H-M   'P 1'
#
loop_
_entity.id
_entity.type
_entity.pdbx_description
1 polymer ?
#
loop_
_entity_poly.entity_id
_entity_poly.type
_entity_poly.pdbx_seq_one_letter_code
_entity_poly.pdbx_strand_id
1 'polypeptide(L)'
;MSAFSPIRPFEKKDPVSSKLQSDHCEVALKTSLGTINSWNISNPAYHKFFANDESQVFAQTVLADTNIDVLNVKIESQLETIANRLLDGAVNIQVIVEGYETFYEKLAEKIGDGEFHLLAEKPEGWTKTKNITGIVVDNSKFSIRTSAVINVDYQEEGRDSVLRVPYVHVQEVISRREMIVVGVHVPGTASQYPEKGLSALAKVIDGLWEKYDKKVDVIGIGDFNSTPENVAKHFKTVLEPSYWTHANPRFAAASKYDMAIVREAEQESSKPEMLPSDALSDASRALAKGLELLIV
;
A
#
# COMPACT_ATOMS: atom_id res chain seq x y z
N MET A 1 22.17 1.12 -27.80
CA MET A 1 21.14 0.28 -27.16
C MET A 1 21.75 -0.23 -25.87
N SER A 2 21.50 0.44 -24.76
CA SER A 2 22.03 0.01 -23.45
C SER A 2 21.23 -1.20 -23.00
N ALA A 3 21.93 -2.33 -22.85
CA ALA A 3 21.36 -3.53 -22.27
C ALA A 3 20.96 -3.22 -20.82
N PHE A 4 19.67 -3.32 -20.53
CA PHE A 4 19.20 -3.37 -19.15
C PHE A 4 19.83 -4.58 -18.48
N SER A 5 20.69 -4.33 -17.49
CA SER A 5 21.21 -5.38 -16.64
C SER A 5 20.04 -5.96 -15.84
N PRO A 6 19.77 -7.28 -15.91
CA PRO A 6 18.78 -7.91 -15.06
C PRO A 6 19.12 -7.64 -13.59
N ILE A 7 18.12 -7.27 -12.78
CA ILE A 7 18.25 -7.16 -11.32
C ILE A 7 18.62 -8.56 -10.82
N ARG A 8 19.92 -8.80 -10.60
CA ARG A 8 20.39 -10.04 -9.97
C ARG A 8 20.12 -9.93 -8.47
N PRO A 9 19.70 -11.01 -7.79
CA PRO A 9 19.72 -11.05 -6.33
C PRO A 9 21.13 -10.68 -5.87
N PHE A 10 21.20 -9.69 -4.98
CA PHE A 10 22.41 -9.10 -4.42
C PHE A 10 23.56 -10.11 -4.28
N GLU A 11 24.65 -9.86 -5.00
CA GLU A 11 25.89 -10.62 -4.83
C GLU A 11 26.45 -10.34 -3.42
N LYS A 12 26.39 -11.38 -2.58
CA LYS A 12 27.18 -11.62 -1.35
C LYS A 12 28.02 -10.43 -0.84
N LYS A 13 27.45 -9.66 0.08
CA LYS A 13 27.96 -9.37 1.45
C LYS A 13 26.99 -8.43 2.17
N ASP A 14 26.32 -8.99 3.17
CA ASP A 14 25.17 -8.49 3.94
C ASP A 14 25.33 -7.09 4.58
N PRO A 15 24.22 -6.39 4.91
CA PRO A 15 23.86 -6.32 6.33
C PRO A 15 22.35 -6.26 6.64
N VAL A 16 21.51 -7.08 6.01
CA VAL A 16 20.13 -7.28 6.46
C VAL A 16 19.83 -8.73 6.22
N SER A 17 19.77 -9.52 7.30
CA SER A 17 19.49 -10.97 7.27
C SER A 17 18.86 -11.36 5.94
N SER A 18 19.67 -11.95 5.05
CA SER A 18 19.37 -12.36 3.66
C SER A 18 18.14 -13.26 3.47
N LYS A 19 17.34 -13.41 4.53
CA LYS A 19 16.16 -14.23 4.67
C LYS A 19 14.84 -13.45 4.79
N LEU A 20 14.79 -12.12 4.83
CA LEU A 20 13.52 -11.39 5.11
C LEU A 20 13.38 -10.07 4.35
N GLN A 21 13.47 -10.12 3.01
CA GLN A 21 13.19 -8.94 2.18
C GLN A 21 11.70 -8.84 1.88
N SER A 22 11.11 -7.68 2.15
CA SER A 22 9.82 -7.28 1.58
C SER A 22 10.07 -6.75 0.18
N ASP A 23 9.20 -7.13 -0.72
CA ASP A 23 9.17 -6.75 -2.12
C ASP A 23 8.36 -5.45 -2.33
N HIS A 24 7.70 -4.99 -1.27
CA HIS A 24 7.04 -3.70 -1.14
C HIS A 24 7.61 -2.89 0.03
N CYS A 25 7.55 -1.55 -0.08
CA CYS A 25 8.05 -0.62 0.91
C CYS A 25 6.88 -0.03 1.71
N GLU A 26 7.07 0.19 3.00
CA GLU A 26 6.11 0.97 3.76
C GLU A 26 6.04 2.42 3.26
N VAL A 27 4.83 2.96 3.24
CA VAL A 27 4.58 4.39 3.05
C VAL A 27 4.03 4.91 4.37
N ALA A 28 4.67 5.91 4.96
CA ALA A 28 4.21 6.49 6.21
C ALA A 28 4.07 8.01 6.09
N LEU A 29 2.96 8.53 6.59
CA LEU A 29 2.61 9.96 6.57
C LEU A 29 2.41 10.43 8.01
N LYS A 30 2.88 11.64 8.30
CA LYS A 30 2.49 12.40 9.47
C LYS A 30 1.55 13.50 9.04
N THR A 31 0.42 13.61 9.74
CA THR A 31 -0.51 14.72 9.61
C THR A 31 -0.54 15.49 10.92
N SER A 32 -1.15 16.67 10.90
CA SER A 32 -1.49 17.38 12.15
C SER A 32 -2.47 16.60 13.06
N LEU A 33 -3.14 15.56 12.54
CA LEU A 33 -4.13 14.76 13.28
C LEU A 33 -3.57 13.43 13.78
N GLY A 34 -2.47 12.92 13.23
CA GLY A 34 -1.92 11.61 13.56
C GLY A 34 -1.04 11.01 12.47
N THR A 35 -0.57 9.78 12.71
CA THR A 35 0.29 9.04 11.78
C THR A 35 -0.53 8.01 10.99
N ILE A 36 -0.36 8.00 9.67
CA ILE A 36 -0.96 7.03 8.74
C ILE A 36 0.18 6.18 8.17
N ASN A 37 0.03 4.87 8.14
CA ASN A 37 0.95 3.98 7.45
C ASN A 37 0.21 3.10 6.43
N SER A 38 0.90 2.71 5.37
CA SER A 38 0.45 1.69 4.43
C SER A 38 1.56 0.69 4.18
N TRP A 39 1.20 -0.59 4.08
CA TRP A 39 2.11 -1.64 3.67
C TRP A 39 1.36 -2.68 2.81
N ASN A 40 1.87 -2.94 1.59
CA ASN A 40 1.54 -4.16 0.86
C ASN A 40 2.31 -5.34 1.48
N ILE A 41 1.58 -6.25 2.11
CA ILE A 41 2.18 -7.39 2.83
C ILE A 41 2.56 -8.54 1.89
N SER A 42 2.15 -8.49 0.63
CA SER A 42 2.47 -9.45 -0.44
C SER A 42 2.06 -10.88 -0.07
N ASN A 43 0.79 -11.22 -0.33
CA ASN A 43 0.22 -12.48 0.15
C ASN A 43 1.03 -13.70 -0.35
N PRO A 44 1.56 -14.56 0.55
CA PRO A 44 2.34 -15.74 0.19
C PRO A 44 1.67 -16.70 -0.80
N ALA A 45 0.33 -16.72 -0.85
CA ALA A 45 -0.43 -17.53 -1.79
C ALA A 45 -0.18 -17.14 -3.27
N TYR A 46 0.08 -15.87 -3.56
CA TYR A 46 0.39 -15.41 -4.92
C TYR A 46 1.82 -15.73 -5.29
N HIS A 47 2.77 -15.67 -4.34
CA HIS A 47 4.14 -16.10 -4.57
C HIS A 47 4.25 -17.60 -4.94
N LYS A 48 3.36 -18.46 -4.43
CA LYS A 48 3.29 -19.89 -4.83
C LYS A 48 2.82 -20.12 -6.27
N PHE A 49 1.99 -19.23 -6.81
CA PHE A 49 1.44 -19.37 -8.17
C PHE A 49 2.51 -19.17 -9.25
N PHE A 50 3.52 -18.35 -8.98
CA PHE A 50 4.59 -18.04 -9.93
C PHE A 50 5.70 -19.10 -9.99
N ALA A 51 5.77 -20.03 -9.02
CA ALA A 51 6.76 -21.09 -9.00
C ALA A 51 6.46 -22.23 -10.00
N ASN A 52 5.22 -22.33 -10.51
CA ASN A 52 4.75 -23.46 -11.31
C ASN A 52 4.40 -23.12 -12.77
N ASP A 53 4.51 -21.86 -13.19
CA ASP A 53 4.14 -21.42 -14.54
C ASP A 53 5.36 -20.77 -15.23
N GLU A 54 6.12 -21.57 -15.98
CA GLU A 54 7.36 -21.19 -16.69
C GLU A 54 7.17 -20.07 -17.73
N SER A 55 5.92 -19.66 -17.99
CA SER A 55 5.55 -18.77 -19.09
C SER A 55 5.41 -17.28 -18.73
N GLN A 56 5.45 -16.90 -17.45
CA GLN A 56 5.26 -15.51 -17.05
C GLN A 56 6.56 -14.74 -16.85
N VAL A 57 6.58 -13.51 -17.38
CA VAL A 57 7.66 -12.50 -17.31
C VAL A 57 8.16 -12.24 -15.86
N PHE A 58 7.38 -12.65 -14.85
CA PHE A 58 7.72 -12.62 -13.43
C PHE A 58 8.81 -13.62 -13.00
N ALA A 59 9.08 -14.68 -13.77
CA ALA A 59 10.23 -15.56 -13.54
C ALA A 59 11.59 -14.82 -13.62
N GLN A 60 11.59 -13.58 -14.12
CA GLN A 60 12.74 -12.68 -14.15
C GLN A 60 12.78 -11.68 -12.98
N THR A 61 11.81 -11.73 -12.07
CA THR A 61 11.86 -11.04 -10.78
C THR A 61 12.40 -11.99 -9.71
N VAL A 62 13.15 -11.47 -8.75
CA VAL A 62 13.94 -12.21 -7.74
C VAL A 62 13.10 -13.13 -6.82
N LEU A 63 11.78 -13.11 -6.95
CA LEU A 63 10.82 -13.80 -6.07
C LEU A 63 10.69 -15.32 -6.32
N ALA A 64 11.16 -15.82 -7.45
CA ALA A 64 10.92 -17.21 -7.90
C ALA A 64 11.60 -18.30 -7.05
N ASP A 65 12.62 -17.98 -6.23
CA ASP A 65 13.36 -18.94 -5.40
C ASP A 65 13.02 -18.87 -3.90
N THR A 66 11.95 -18.17 -3.53
CA THR A 66 11.66 -17.91 -2.11
C THR A 66 11.00 -19.11 -1.43
N ASN A 67 11.70 -19.72 -0.48
CA ASN A 67 11.17 -20.79 0.37
C ASN A 67 9.92 -20.30 1.15
N ILE A 68 8.88 -21.14 1.24
CA ILE A 68 7.66 -20.84 2.00
C ILE A 68 7.93 -20.51 3.47
N ASP A 69 8.95 -21.11 4.08
CA ASP A 69 9.33 -20.82 5.47
C ASP A 69 9.84 -19.38 5.63
N VAL A 70 10.58 -18.90 4.63
CA VAL A 70 11.07 -17.51 4.58
C VAL A 70 9.90 -16.53 4.43
N LEU A 71 8.94 -16.85 3.55
CA LEU A 71 7.74 -16.03 3.39
C LEU A 71 6.89 -15.97 4.66
N ASN A 72 6.73 -17.10 5.37
CA ASN A 72 5.98 -17.12 6.63
C ASN A 72 6.65 -16.27 7.71
N VAL A 73 7.99 -16.35 7.86
CA VAL A 73 8.72 -15.50 8.81
C VAL A 73 8.64 -14.01 8.42
N LYS A 74 8.64 -13.67 7.11
CA LYS A 74 8.41 -12.29 6.63
C LYS A 74 7.05 -11.77 7.12
N ILE A 75 5.99 -12.52 6.84
CA ILE A 75 4.63 -12.13 7.21
C ILE A 75 4.49 -11.98 8.72
N GLU A 76 5.02 -12.93 9.51
CA GLU A 76 4.97 -12.84 10.98
C GLU A 76 5.73 -11.60 11.48
N SER A 77 6.88 -11.27 10.89
CA SER A 77 7.59 -10.04 11.21
C SER A 77 6.79 -8.77 10.87
N GLN A 78 6.10 -8.75 9.72
CA GLN A 78 5.27 -7.60 9.31
C GLN A 78 4.07 -7.45 10.24
N LEU A 79 3.40 -8.55 10.57
CA LEU A 79 2.29 -8.60 11.51
C LEU A 79 2.69 -8.00 12.87
N GLU A 80 3.82 -8.46 13.42
CA GLU A 80 4.34 -8.00 14.72
C GLU A 80 4.69 -6.52 14.69
N THR A 81 5.32 -6.07 13.61
CA THR A 81 5.70 -4.66 13.44
C THR A 81 4.47 -3.76 13.37
N ILE A 82 3.46 -4.16 12.61
CA ILE A 82 2.20 -3.42 12.48
C ILE A 82 1.46 -3.38 13.82
N ALA A 83 1.31 -4.52 14.49
CA ALA A 83 0.62 -4.61 15.78
C ALA A 83 1.29 -3.74 16.85
N ASN A 84 2.61 -3.83 17.01
CA ASN A 84 3.34 -3.04 18.01
C ASN A 84 3.22 -1.53 17.74
N ARG A 85 3.30 -1.09 16.48
CA ARG A 85 3.18 0.33 16.16
C ARG A 85 1.78 0.90 16.40
N LEU A 86 0.75 0.08 16.22
CA LEU A 86 -0.62 0.43 16.58
C LEU A 86 -0.76 0.56 18.10
N LEU A 87 -0.31 -0.46 18.85
CA LEU A 87 -0.40 -0.51 20.31
C LEU A 87 0.41 0.59 21.02
N ASP A 88 1.60 0.91 20.51
CA ASP A 88 2.47 1.97 21.05
C ASP A 88 2.02 3.38 20.64
N GLY A 89 0.98 3.49 19.81
CA GLY A 89 0.46 4.77 19.28
C GLY A 89 1.37 5.46 18.26
N ALA A 90 2.40 4.76 17.76
CA ALA A 90 3.29 5.25 16.72
C ALA A 90 2.59 5.39 15.36
N VAL A 91 1.61 4.52 15.09
CA VAL A 91 0.70 4.56 13.94
C VAL A 91 -0.73 4.61 14.47
N ASN A 92 -1.55 5.50 13.92
CA ASN A 92 -2.96 5.62 14.33
C ASN A 92 -3.93 5.11 13.26
N ILE A 93 -3.50 5.08 11.99
CA ILE A 93 -4.27 4.47 10.90
C ILE A 93 -3.31 3.62 10.07
N GLN A 94 -3.63 2.32 9.92
CA GLN A 94 -2.86 1.39 9.12
C GLN A 94 -3.68 0.92 7.92
N VAL A 95 -3.19 1.19 6.70
CA VAL A 95 -3.67 0.56 5.47
C VAL A 95 -2.86 -0.71 5.23
N ILE A 96 -3.57 -1.82 5.01
CA ILE A 96 -2.98 -3.13 4.73
C ILE A 96 -3.39 -3.47 3.30
N VAL A 97 -2.42 -3.48 2.40
CA VAL A 97 -2.61 -3.89 1.01
C VAL A 97 -2.25 -5.38 0.89
N GLU A 98 -3.01 -6.11 0.09
CA GLU A 98 -2.92 -7.57 -0.02
C GLU A 98 -3.14 -8.37 1.27
N GLY A 99 -3.96 -7.84 2.17
CA GLY A 99 -4.40 -8.56 3.36
C GLY A 99 -5.26 -9.78 3.01
N TYR A 100 -5.15 -10.82 3.82
CA TYR A 100 -5.91 -12.07 3.70
C TYR A 100 -6.43 -12.52 5.07
N GLU A 101 -7.44 -13.38 5.07
CA GLU A 101 -8.24 -13.75 6.25
C GLU A 101 -7.43 -13.98 7.52
N THR A 102 -6.51 -14.94 7.50
CA THR A 102 -5.73 -15.31 8.68
C THR A 102 -4.75 -14.22 9.13
N PHE A 103 -4.35 -13.31 8.24
CA PHE A 103 -3.52 -12.16 8.64
C PHE A 103 -4.33 -11.20 9.50
N TYR A 104 -5.55 -10.87 9.07
CA TYR A 104 -6.44 -9.99 9.82
C TYR A 104 -6.92 -10.62 11.13
N GLU A 105 -7.19 -11.92 11.16
CA GLU A 105 -7.53 -12.65 12.40
C GLU A 105 -6.40 -12.53 13.43
N LYS A 106 -5.16 -12.88 13.04
CA LYS A 106 -4.01 -12.76 13.94
C LYS A 106 -3.73 -11.31 14.34
N LEU A 107 -3.97 -10.34 13.45
CA LEU A 107 -3.79 -8.93 13.78
C LEU A 107 -4.81 -8.48 14.82
N ALA A 108 -6.09 -8.84 14.65
CA ALA A 108 -7.15 -8.55 15.61
C ALA A 108 -6.85 -9.18 16.99
N GLU A 109 -6.40 -10.45 17.02
CA GLU A 109 -5.96 -11.12 18.27
C GLU A 109 -4.85 -10.37 18.99
N LYS A 110 -3.93 -9.73 18.26
CA LYS A 110 -2.79 -9.00 18.82
C LYS A 110 -3.16 -7.61 19.33
N ILE A 111 -3.97 -6.87 18.59
CA ILE A 111 -4.31 -5.48 18.94
C ILE A 111 -5.53 -5.36 19.87
N GLY A 112 -6.34 -6.43 19.99
CA GLY A 112 -7.48 -6.50 20.89
C GLY A 112 -8.79 -5.93 20.33
N ASP A 113 -9.90 -6.54 20.71
CA ASP A 113 -11.26 -6.16 20.29
C ASP A 113 -11.78 -4.97 21.12
N GLY A 114 -11.49 -3.74 20.72
CA GLY A 114 -12.14 -2.57 21.32
C GLY A 114 -11.49 -1.22 21.00
N GLU A 115 -10.17 -1.18 20.92
CA GLU A 115 -9.42 0.05 20.67
C GLU A 115 -9.23 0.32 19.18
N PHE A 116 -9.39 -0.70 18.34
CA PHE A 116 -9.16 -0.59 16.90
C PHE A 116 -10.38 -1.00 16.09
N HIS A 117 -10.67 -0.26 15.02
CA HIS A 117 -11.67 -0.63 14.02
C HIS A 117 -10.97 -1.14 12.76
N LEU A 118 -11.27 -2.38 12.35
CA LEU A 118 -10.84 -2.94 11.07
C LEU A 118 -11.96 -2.85 10.04
N LEU A 119 -11.75 -2.02 9.00
CA LEU A 119 -12.53 -2.03 7.78
C LEU A 119 -11.86 -2.94 6.75
N ALA A 120 -12.47 -4.09 6.48
CA ALA A 120 -12.05 -4.98 5.41
C ALA A 120 -13.30 -5.67 4.83
N GLU A 121 -13.84 -5.16 3.71
CA GLU A 121 -15.03 -5.78 3.10
C GLU A 121 -14.63 -7.13 2.49
N LYS A 122 -15.07 -8.21 3.17
CA LYS A 122 -14.82 -9.59 2.75
C LYS A 122 -15.77 -9.91 1.59
N PRO A 123 -15.28 -10.12 0.34
CA PRO A 123 -16.16 -10.59 -0.72
C PRO A 123 -16.83 -11.92 -0.34
N GLU A 124 -18.00 -12.19 -0.91
CA GLU A 124 -18.62 -13.51 -0.76
C GLU A 124 -17.64 -14.62 -1.22
N GLY A 125 -17.50 -15.66 -0.39
CA GLY A 125 -16.51 -16.71 -0.60
C GLY A 125 -15.06 -16.19 -0.57
N TRP A 126 -14.74 -15.24 0.30
CA TRP A 126 -13.37 -14.87 0.61
C TRP A 126 -12.62 -16.08 1.19
N THR A 127 -11.43 -16.36 0.67
CA THR A 127 -10.61 -17.50 1.03
C THR A 127 -9.18 -17.03 1.28
N LYS A 128 -8.32 -17.93 1.77
CA LYS A 128 -6.88 -17.67 1.99
C LYS A 128 -6.12 -17.16 0.76
N THR A 129 -6.68 -17.30 -0.45
CA THR A 129 -6.03 -16.87 -1.70
C THR A 129 -6.55 -15.56 -2.25
N LYS A 130 -7.59 -14.95 -1.67
CA LYS A 130 -8.13 -13.68 -2.16
C LYS A 130 -7.56 -12.53 -1.33
N ASN A 131 -6.98 -11.54 -2.01
CA ASN A 131 -6.45 -10.34 -1.38
C ASN A 131 -7.55 -9.29 -1.25
N ILE A 132 -7.56 -8.59 -0.12
CA ILE A 132 -8.32 -7.34 0.05
C ILE A 132 -7.41 -6.27 0.63
N THR A 133 -7.75 -5.01 0.35
CA THR A 133 -7.17 -3.88 1.05
C THR A 133 -8.05 -3.57 2.25
N GLY A 134 -7.43 -3.42 3.42
CA GLY A 134 -8.12 -3.10 4.66
C GLY A 134 -7.54 -1.87 5.34
N ILE A 135 -8.31 -1.25 6.22
CA ILE A 135 -7.89 -0.09 7.01
C ILE A 135 -8.16 -0.38 8.49
N VAL A 136 -7.14 -0.28 9.32
CA VAL A 136 -7.23 -0.33 10.79
C VAL A 136 -7.14 1.10 11.33
N VAL A 137 -8.06 1.48 12.21
CA VAL A 137 -8.13 2.82 12.82
C VAL A 137 -8.10 2.72 14.34
N ASP A 138 -7.24 3.51 14.98
CA ASP A 138 -7.20 3.71 16.43
C ASP A 138 -8.40 4.55 16.91
N ASN A 139 -9.38 3.91 17.55
CA ASN A 139 -10.59 4.52 18.06
C ASN A 139 -10.35 5.38 19.32
N SER A 140 -9.20 5.22 20.00
CA SER A 140 -8.86 6.08 21.14
C SER A 140 -8.53 7.51 20.69
N LYS A 141 -8.02 7.64 19.46
CA LYS A 141 -7.65 8.92 18.84
C LYS A 141 -8.68 9.45 17.85
N PHE A 142 -9.39 8.56 17.17
CA PHE A 142 -10.33 8.92 16.12
C PHE A 142 -11.75 8.38 16.35
N SER A 143 -12.74 9.22 16.12
CA SER A 143 -14.13 8.79 15.93
C SER A 143 -14.41 8.57 14.45
N ILE A 144 -14.90 7.39 14.07
CA ILE A 144 -15.28 7.10 12.69
C ILE A 144 -16.65 7.73 12.40
N ARG A 145 -16.69 8.63 11.42
CA ARG A 145 -17.94 9.25 10.92
C ARG A 145 -18.66 8.32 9.95
N THR A 146 -17.90 7.74 9.04
CA THR A 146 -18.38 6.74 8.09
C THR A 146 -17.20 5.93 7.57
N SER A 147 -17.46 4.68 7.23
CA SER A 147 -16.51 3.82 6.52
C SER A 147 -17.26 3.00 5.49
N ALA A 148 -16.64 2.75 4.34
CA ALA A 148 -17.22 1.93 3.28
C ALA A 148 -16.13 1.50 2.29
N VAL A 149 -16.49 0.57 1.41
CA VAL A 149 -15.71 0.21 0.24
C VAL A 149 -16.49 0.65 -1.00
N ILE A 150 -15.85 1.41 -1.86
CA ILE A 150 -16.41 1.83 -3.14
C ILE A 150 -15.88 0.88 -4.21
N ASN A 151 -16.79 0.18 -4.90
CA ASN A 151 -16.46 -0.66 -6.04
C ASN A 151 -16.70 0.12 -7.33
N VAL A 152 -15.68 0.18 -8.19
CA VAL A 152 -15.76 0.85 -9.49
C VAL A 152 -15.40 -0.15 -10.58
N ASP A 153 -16.38 -0.46 -11.43
CA ASP A 153 -16.16 -1.25 -12.63
C ASP A 153 -15.51 -0.39 -13.71
N TYR A 154 -14.49 -0.92 -14.37
CA TYR A 154 -13.79 -0.26 -15.46
C TYR A 154 -13.25 -1.28 -16.46
N GLN A 155 -12.91 -0.82 -17.66
CA GLN A 155 -12.24 -1.64 -18.67
C GLN A 155 -10.79 -1.23 -18.81
N GLU A 156 -9.91 -2.22 -18.81
CA GLU A 156 -8.47 -2.02 -18.91
C GLU A 156 -7.91 -3.07 -19.86
N GLU A 157 -7.18 -2.63 -20.89
CA GLU A 157 -6.62 -3.50 -21.93
C GLU A 157 -7.63 -4.50 -22.53
N GLY A 158 -8.90 -4.09 -22.66
CA GLY A 158 -9.99 -4.91 -23.19
C GLY A 158 -10.53 -5.98 -22.22
N ARG A 159 -10.22 -5.88 -20.93
CA ARG A 159 -10.73 -6.77 -19.87
C ARG A 159 -11.54 -5.98 -18.85
N ASP A 160 -12.67 -6.55 -18.43
CA ASP A 160 -13.45 -6.01 -17.32
C ASP A 160 -12.66 -6.18 -16.01
N SER A 161 -12.58 -5.10 -15.24
CA SER A 161 -11.85 -5.02 -13.97
C SER A 161 -12.67 -4.29 -12.93
N VAL A 162 -12.46 -4.63 -11.66
CA VAL A 162 -13.14 -3.98 -10.53
C VAL A 162 -12.10 -3.38 -9.61
N LEU A 163 -12.15 -2.06 -9.43
CA LEU A 163 -11.34 -1.35 -8.45
C LEU A 163 -12.12 -1.31 -7.14
N ARG A 164 -11.51 -1.81 -6.06
CA ARG A 164 -12.11 -1.80 -4.72
C ARG A 164 -11.39 -0.80 -3.85
N VAL A 165 -12.09 0.22 -3.40
CA VAL A 165 -11.50 1.38 -2.72
C VAL A 165 -12.07 1.50 -1.31
N PRO A 166 -11.44 0.89 -0.29
CA PRO A 166 -11.81 1.11 1.10
C PRO A 166 -11.49 2.55 1.51
N TYR A 167 -12.39 3.18 2.25
CA TYR A 167 -12.14 4.48 2.87
C TYR A 167 -12.73 4.58 4.27
N VAL A 168 -12.10 5.41 5.09
CA VAL A 168 -12.59 5.83 6.41
C VAL A 168 -12.61 7.35 6.48
N HIS A 169 -13.73 7.92 6.89
CA HIS A 169 -13.85 9.33 7.29
C HIS A 169 -13.76 9.39 8.80
N VAL A 170 -12.69 10.01 9.30
CA VAL A 170 -12.38 10.07 10.72
C VAL A 170 -12.41 11.51 11.22
N GLN A 171 -12.79 11.67 12.48
CA GLN A 171 -12.66 12.91 13.25
C GLN A 171 -11.72 12.66 14.42
N GLU A 172 -10.68 13.49 14.58
CA GLU A 172 -9.79 13.42 15.73
C GLU A 172 -10.50 13.91 17.00
N VAL A 173 -10.37 13.16 18.09
CA VAL A 173 -11.21 13.31 19.29
C VAL A 173 -11.04 14.68 19.97
N ILE A 174 -9.83 15.23 20.00
CA ILE A 174 -9.51 16.47 20.74
C ILE A 174 -9.84 17.72 19.91
N SER A 175 -9.22 17.86 18.75
CA SER A 175 -9.32 19.00 17.84
C SER A 175 -10.62 19.02 17.04
N ARG A 176 -11.33 17.89 16.95
CA ARG A 176 -12.54 17.72 16.13
C ARG A 176 -12.32 17.94 14.63
N ARG A 177 -11.07 18.05 14.18
CA ARG A 177 -10.72 18.12 12.78
C ARG A 177 -10.89 16.77 12.11
N GLU A 178 -11.20 16.79 10.83
CA GLU A 178 -11.58 15.61 10.07
C GLU A 178 -10.61 15.36 8.92
N MET A 179 -10.46 14.09 8.53
CA MET A 179 -9.76 13.67 7.32
C MET A 179 -10.40 12.39 6.78
N ILE A 180 -10.18 12.11 5.50
CA ILE A 180 -10.59 10.87 4.85
C ILE A 180 -9.33 10.14 4.41
N VAL A 181 -9.20 8.88 4.84
CA VAL A 181 -8.11 8.00 4.42
C VAL A 181 -8.67 6.94 3.49
N VAL A 182 -8.04 6.80 2.33
CA VAL A 182 -8.37 5.85 1.27
C VAL A 182 -7.23 4.85 1.13
N GLY A 183 -7.53 3.57 1.27
CA GLY A 183 -6.56 2.51 1.02
C GLY A 183 -6.47 2.21 -0.47
N VAL A 184 -5.26 2.31 -1.03
CA VAL A 184 -5.04 2.19 -2.48
C VAL A 184 -4.40 0.85 -2.83
N HIS A 185 -5.04 0.12 -3.73
CA HIS A 185 -4.45 -1.00 -4.45
C HIS A 185 -5.05 -1.02 -5.86
N VAL A 186 -4.40 -0.33 -6.81
CA VAL A 186 -4.85 -0.33 -8.20
C VAL A 186 -4.41 -1.64 -8.85
N PRO A 187 -5.30 -2.44 -9.46
CA PRO A 187 -4.89 -3.67 -10.13
C PRO A 187 -3.82 -3.41 -11.20
N GLY A 188 -2.75 -4.20 -11.18
CA GLY A 188 -1.70 -4.14 -12.20
C GLY A 188 -2.19 -4.63 -13.58
N THR A 189 -1.53 -4.15 -14.65
CA THR A 189 -1.84 -4.50 -16.04
C THR A 189 -0.63 -5.05 -16.79
N ALA A 190 -0.82 -5.58 -18.00
CA ALA A 190 0.28 -6.12 -18.80
C ALA A 190 1.25 -5.00 -19.25
N SER A 191 0.73 -3.83 -19.58
CA SER A 191 1.53 -2.62 -19.85
C SER A 191 2.18 -2.02 -18.60
N GLN A 192 1.75 -2.45 -17.40
CA GLN A 192 2.15 -1.91 -16.10
C GLN A 192 1.91 -0.40 -15.96
N TYR A 193 1.00 0.14 -16.77
CA TYR A 193 0.40 1.44 -16.59
C TYR A 193 -1.12 1.26 -16.55
N PRO A 194 -1.73 1.08 -15.37
CA PRO A 194 -3.16 0.91 -15.22
C PRO A 194 -3.89 2.27 -15.37
N GLU A 195 -3.81 2.88 -16.55
CA GLU A 195 -4.33 4.23 -16.80
C GLU A 195 -5.81 4.38 -16.43
N LYS A 196 -6.65 3.42 -16.84
CA LYS A 196 -8.09 3.47 -16.56
C LYS A 196 -8.37 3.16 -15.11
N GLY A 197 -7.57 2.30 -14.48
CA GLY A 197 -7.59 2.09 -13.03
C GLY A 197 -7.26 3.35 -12.23
N LEU A 198 -6.21 4.08 -12.62
CA LEU A 198 -5.81 5.36 -12.01
C LEU A 198 -6.87 6.44 -12.21
N SER A 199 -7.45 6.53 -13.41
CA SER A 199 -8.59 7.43 -13.68
C SER A 199 -9.83 7.07 -12.85
N ALA A 200 -10.11 5.78 -12.64
CA ALA A 200 -11.19 5.33 -11.78
C ALA A 200 -10.94 5.74 -10.31
N LEU A 201 -9.71 5.56 -9.81
CA LEU A 201 -9.31 6.00 -8.48
C LEU A 201 -9.43 7.52 -8.31
N ALA A 202 -9.00 8.30 -9.30
CA ALA A 202 -9.11 9.76 -9.30
C ALA A 202 -10.56 10.22 -9.17
N LYS A 203 -11.49 9.59 -9.90
CA LYS A 203 -12.93 9.88 -9.76
C LYS A 203 -13.46 9.56 -8.36
N VAL A 204 -12.98 8.49 -7.71
CA VAL A 204 -13.38 8.17 -6.34
C VAL A 204 -12.88 9.23 -5.36
N ILE A 205 -11.60 9.62 -5.47
CA ILE A 205 -11.00 10.62 -4.58
C ILE A 205 -11.64 12.00 -4.76
N ASP A 206 -11.79 12.46 -6.00
CA ASP A 206 -12.49 13.72 -6.28
C ASP A 206 -13.97 13.65 -5.87
N GLY A 207 -14.64 12.50 -6.07
CA GLY A 207 -16.02 12.28 -5.66
C GLY A 207 -16.20 12.33 -4.13
N LEU A 208 -15.28 11.75 -3.36
CA LEU A 208 -15.25 11.88 -1.91
C LEU A 208 -15.01 13.34 -1.52
N TRP A 209 -14.03 14.01 -2.12
CA TRP A 209 -13.71 15.40 -1.81
C TRP A 209 -14.90 16.35 -2.07
N GLU A 210 -15.58 16.20 -3.20
CA GLU A 210 -16.80 16.96 -3.53
C GLU A 210 -17.97 16.61 -2.60
N LYS A 211 -18.14 15.33 -2.24
CA LYS A 211 -19.20 14.87 -1.32
C LYS A 211 -19.14 15.55 0.06
N TYR A 212 -17.95 15.90 0.53
CA TYR A 212 -17.73 16.59 1.82
C TYR A 212 -17.42 18.08 1.65
N ASP A 213 -18.03 18.71 0.64
CA ASP A 213 -17.92 20.14 0.34
C ASP A 213 -16.48 20.67 0.25
N LYS A 214 -15.50 19.81 -0.08
CA LYS A 214 -14.08 20.19 -0.17
C LYS A 214 -13.50 20.70 1.16
N LYS A 215 -14.15 20.39 2.29
CA LYS A 215 -13.74 20.83 3.63
C LYS A 215 -12.80 19.85 4.33
N VAL A 216 -12.65 18.65 3.78
CA VAL A 216 -11.92 17.55 4.38
C VAL A 216 -10.86 17.06 3.40
N ASP A 217 -9.64 16.87 3.88
CA ASP A 217 -8.57 16.25 3.08
C ASP A 217 -8.95 14.81 2.73
N VAL A 218 -8.70 14.42 1.49
CA VAL A 218 -8.78 13.01 1.06
C VAL A 218 -7.36 12.53 0.76
N ILE A 219 -6.88 11.60 1.58
CA ILE A 219 -5.53 11.04 1.49
C ILE A 219 -5.63 9.62 0.93
N GLY A 220 -5.06 9.39 -0.24
CA GLY A 220 -4.90 8.06 -0.82
C GLY A 220 -3.50 7.53 -0.56
N ILE A 221 -3.37 6.35 0.03
CA ILE A 221 -2.06 5.75 0.36
C ILE A 221 -2.07 4.25 0.08
N GLY A 222 -1.00 3.74 -0.54
CA GLY A 222 -0.83 2.32 -0.84
C GLY A 222 -0.11 2.03 -2.15
N ASP A 223 -0.49 0.92 -2.79
CA ASP A 223 0.13 0.42 -4.01
C ASP A 223 -0.64 0.90 -5.24
N PHE A 224 -0.02 1.81 -6.00
CA PHE A 224 -0.63 2.39 -7.20
C PHE A 224 -0.35 1.55 -8.46
N ASN A 225 0.50 0.51 -8.36
CA ASN A 225 1.00 -0.28 -9.48
C ASN A 225 1.50 0.59 -10.65
N SER A 226 2.04 1.77 -10.36
CA SER A 226 2.51 2.74 -11.36
C SER A 226 3.58 3.68 -10.80
N THR A 227 4.28 4.38 -11.68
CA THR A 227 5.31 5.35 -11.31
C THR A 227 4.71 6.68 -10.85
N PRO A 228 5.44 7.49 -10.05
CA PRO A 228 4.95 8.79 -9.60
C PRO A 228 4.60 9.73 -10.76
N GLU A 229 5.34 9.71 -11.86
CA GLU A 229 5.07 10.54 -13.04
C GLU A 229 3.76 10.15 -13.73
N ASN A 230 3.43 8.86 -13.73
CA ASN A 230 2.20 8.35 -14.29
C ASN A 230 1.00 8.63 -13.38
N VAL A 231 1.19 8.53 -12.06
CA VAL A 231 0.18 8.91 -11.05
C VAL A 231 -0.08 10.42 -11.12
N ALA A 232 0.95 11.26 -11.25
CA ALA A 232 0.83 12.72 -11.34
C ALA A 232 0.02 13.22 -12.57
N LYS A 233 -0.23 12.38 -13.58
CA LYS A 233 -1.14 12.72 -14.69
C LYS A 233 -2.61 12.75 -14.28
N HIS A 234 -2.97 12.02 -13.22
CA HIS A 234 -4.35 11.86 -12.75
C HIS A 234 -4.60 12.62 -11.44
N PHE A 235 -3.55 12.84 -10.64
CA PHE A 235 -3.64 13.48 -9.32
C PHE A 235 -2.82 14.76 -9.27
N LYS A 236 -3.39 15.82 -8.68
CA LYS A 236 -2.72 17.12 -8.56
C LYS A 236 -1.50 17.09 -7.64
N THR A 237 -1.55 16.30 -6.58
CA THR A 237 -0.51 16.25 -5.56
C THR A 237 -0.13 14.81 -5.26
N VAL A 238 1.07 14.43 -5.68
CA VAL A 238 1.77 13.21 -5.26
C VAL A 238 2.78 13.61 -4.19
N LEU A 239 2.80 12.89 -3.07
CA LEU A 239 3.70 13.17 -1.96
C LEU A 239 5.01 12.41 -2.12
N GLU A 240 6.13 13.10 -1.89
CA GLU A 240 7.47 12.52 -1.92
C GLU A 240 7.99 12.27 -0.50
N PRO A 241 8.81 11.23 -0.27
CA PRO A 241 9.32 10.28 -1.27
C PRO A 241 8.30 9.22 -1.69
N SER A 242 8.30 8.86 -2.97
CA SER A 242 7.66 7.63 -3.47
C SER A 242 8.66 6.46 -3.45
N TYR A 243 8.25 5.30 -2.96
CA TYR A 243 9.15 4.15 -2.84
C TYR A 243 8.96 3.17 -3.98
N TRP A 244 10.02 2.94 -4.74
CA TRP A 244 10.06 1.91 -5.78
C TRP A 244 9.98 0.53 -5.12
N THR A 245 9.20 -0.39 -5.70
CA THR A 245 8.98 -1.74 -5.14
C THR A 245 9.52 -2.81 -6.06
N HIS A 246 8.98 -2.90 -7.28
CA HIS A 246 9.42 -3.84 -8.31
C HIS A 246 9.51 -3.16 -9.65
N ALA A 247 10.38 -3.66 -10.54
CA ALA A 247 10.32 -3.34 -11.96
C ALA A 247 10.27 -4.61 -12.79
N ASN A 248 9.55 -4.52 -13.92
CA ASN A 248 9.77 -5.45 -15.01
C ASN A 248 11.12 -5.13 -15.67
N PRO A 249 12.07 -6.08 -15.69
CA PRO A 249 13.42 -5.84 -16.21
C PRO A 249 13.44 -5.50 -17.72
N ARG A 250 12.33 -5.66 -18.44
CA ARG A 250 12.22 -5.31 -19.86
C ARG A 250 11.82 -3.86 -20.11
N PHE A 251 11.28 -3.16 -19.12
CA PHE A 251 10.73 -1.81 -19.28
C PHE A 251 10.94 -0.97 -18.00
N ALA A 252 11.91 -0.06 -17.97
CA ALA A 252 12.11 0.85 -16.83
C ALA A 252 10.91 1.77 -16.54
N ALA A 253 10.07 2.04 -17.55
CA ALA A 253 8.82 2.79 -17.40
C ALA A 253 7.70 1.97 -16.71
N ALA A 254 8.01 0.75 -16.28
CA ALA A 254 7.08 -0.26 -15.79
C ALA A 254 7.38 -0.61 -14.31
N SER A 255 7.91 0.37 -13.59
CA SER A 255 8.21 0.30 -12.17
C SER A 255 6.95 0.56 -11.34
N LYS A 256 6.74 -0.26 -10.32
CA LYS A 256 5.65 -0.12 -9.33
C LYS A 256 6.16 0.66 -8.13
N TYR A 257 5.31 1.49 -7.57
CA TYR A 257 5.65 2.30 -6.42
C TYR A 257 4.54 2.25 -5.38
N ASP A 258 4.96 2.15 -4.13
CA ASP A 258 4.10 2.47 -3.00
C ASP A 258 4.27 3.96 -2.70
N MET A 259 3.16 4.70 -2.64
CA MET A 259 3.17 6.15 -2.49
C MET A 259 1.91 6.68 -1.81
N ALA A 260 1.86 8.00 -1.65
CA ALA A 260 0.69 8.71 -1.17
C ALA A 260 0.33 9.88 -2.11
N ILE A 261 -0.97 10.17 -2.18
CA ILE A 261 -1.54 11.35 -2.82
C ILE A 261 -2.43 12.06 -1.83
N VAL A 262 -2.57 13.38 -2.02
CA VAL A 262 -3.50 14.18 -1.24
C VAL A 262 -4.37 15.01 -2.15
N ARG A 263 -5.67 15.00 -1.87
CA ARG A 263 -6.58 16.04 -2.33
C ARG A 263 -6.93 16.94 -1.15
N GLU A 264 -6.30 18.11 -1.11
CA GLU A 264 -6.38 19.05 0.01
C GLU A 264 -7.74 19.72 0.10
N ALA A 265 -8.21 19.95 1.34
CA ALA A 265 -9.34 20.80 1.65
C ALA A 265 -9.08 22.26 1.25
N GLU A 266 -10.11 22.97 0.80
CA GLU A 266 -9.99 24.38 0.39
C GLU A 266 -9.85 25.34 1.58
N GLN A 267 -10.27 24.92 2.78
CA GLN A 267 -10.29 25.77 3.97
C GLN A 267 -9.10 25.52 4.90
N GLU A 268 -8.99 24.30 5.43
CA GLU A 268 -7.94 23.97 6.40
C GLU A 268 -7.43 22.54 6.20
N SER A 269 -6.26 22.40 5.57
CA SER A 269 -5.62 21.11 5.34
C SER A 269 -4.94 20.56 6.60
N SER A 270 -4.96 19.23 6.74
CA SER A 270 -4.18 18.46 7.71
C SER A 270 -2.67 18.49 7.45
N LYS A 271 -2.24 18.99 6.28
CA LYS A 271 -0.86 19.08 5.79
C LYS A 271 -0.11 17.75 5.94
N PRO A 272 -0.52 16.70 5.20
CA PRO A 272 0.16 15.42 5.25
C PRO A 272 1.59 15.56 4.69
N GLU A 273 2.55 15.10 5.48
CA GLU A 273 3.97 15.05 5.12
C GLU A 273 4.45 13.61 5.22
N MET A 274 5.24 13.15 4.25
CA MET A 274 5.85 11.83 4.33
C MET A 274 6.86 11.78 5.47
N LEU A 275 6.86 10.68 6.22
CA LEU A 275 7.88 10.44 7.22
C LEU A 275 9.21 10.12 6.54
N PRO A 276 10.34 10.57 7.12
CA PRO A 276 11.66 10.26 6.60
C PRO A 276 11.97 8.76 6.66
N SER A 277 12.92 8.30 5.84
CA SER A 277 13.26 6.88 5.70
C SER A 277 13.67 6.20 7.01
N ASP A 278 14.23 6.94 7.96
CA ASP A 278 14.61 6.44 9.30
C ASP A 278 13.39 6.09 10.18
N ALA A 279 12.19 6.53 9.82
CA ALA A 279 10.95 6.14 10.48
C ALA A 279 10.34 4.81 9.94
N LEU A 280 10.81 4.30 8.80
CA LEU A 280 10.33 3.04 8.20
C LEU A 280 10.87 1.81 8.98
N SER A 281 10.38 0.61 8.70
CA SER A 281 11.03 -0.60 9.26
C SER A 281 12.41 -0.83 8.64
N ASP A 282 13.24 -1.67 9.29
CA ASP A 282 14.53 -2.09 8.74
C ASP A 282 14.40 -2.72 7.36
N ALA A 283 13.36 -3.51 7.12
CA ALA A 283 13.12 -4.16 5.83
C ALA A 283 12.83 -3.12 4.73
N SER A 284 11.95 -2.15 5.01
CA SER A 284 11.62 -1.06 4.07
C SER A 284 12.83 -0.14 3.82
N ARG A 285 13.62 0.17 4.84
CA ARG A 285 14.88 0.92 4.67
C ARG A 285 15.88 0.20 3.80
N ALA A 286 16.01 -1.12 3.96
CA ALA A 286 16.91 -1.94 3.16
C ALA A 286 16.52 -1.91 1.68
N LEU A 287 15.23 -2.02 1.40
CA LEU A 287 14.69 -1.95 0.04
C LEU A 287 14.92 -0.57 -0.58
N ALA A 288 14.53 0.51 0.12
CA ALA A 288 14.72 1.88 -0.36
C ALA A 288 16.19 2.19 -0.69
N LYS A 289 17.12 1.82 0.19
CA LYS A 289 18.57 2.00 -0.04
C LYS A 289 19.12 1.13 -1.17
N GLY A 290 18.66 -0.12 -1.27
CA GLY A 290 19.08 -1.05 -2.32
C GLY A 290 18.73 -0.55 -3.72
N LEU A 291 17.63 0.20 -3.84
CA LEU A 291 17.12 0.74 -5.09
C LEU A 291 17.74 2.09 -5.47
N GLU A 292 18.09 2.95 -4.50
CA GLU A 292 18.86 4.18 -4.75
C GLU A 292 20.21 3.91 -5.43
N LEU A 293 20.84 2.77 -5.12
CA LEU A 293 22.10 2.33 -5.73
C LEU A 293 21.96 1.88 -7.20
N LEU A 294 20.73 1.68 -7.70
CA LEU A 294 20.45 1.21 -9.06
C LEU A 294 20.10 2.34 -10.05
N ILE A 295 19.89 3.56 -9.55
CA ILE A 295 19.48 4.74 -10.36
C ILE A 295 20.70 5.53 -10.87
N VAL A 296 21.94 5.04 -10.66
CA VAL A 296 23.19 5.69 -11.08
C VAL A 296 23.67 5.23 -12.47
#